data_AF-A0A5E4J230-F1
#
_entry.id   AF-A0A5E4J230-F1
#
_cell.length_a   1.000
_cell.length_b   1.000
_cell.length_c   1.000
_cell.angle_alpha   90.00
_cell.angle_beta   90.00
_cell.angle_gamma   90.00
#
_symmetry.space_group_name_H-M   'P 1'
#
loop_
_entity.id
_entity.type
_entity.pdbx_description
1 polymer ?
#
loop_
_entity_poly.entity_id
_entity_poly.type
_entity_poly.pdbx_seq_one_letter_code
_entity_poly.pdbx_strand_id
1 'polypeptide(L)' 'MLESGSLLTQKDIVAKTYLPPRTVRYALNRLKEEDILQERFYFQDARQSLYGLNPKTVEVVAE' A
#
# COMPACT_ATOMS: atom_id res chain seq x y z
N MET A 1 8.83 -1.57 4.56
CA MET A 1 7.96 -0.41 4.81
C MET A 1 7.62 0.27 3.49
N LEU A 2 6.44 0.90 3.42
CA LEU A 2 6.08 1.81 2.33
C LEU A 2 6.71 3.16 2.67
N GLU A 3 7.51 3.70 1.76
CA GLU A 3 8.13 5.01 1.90
C GLU A 3 7.51 5.98 0.91
N SER A 4 7.58 7.28 1.20
CA SER A 4 7.07 8.35 0.34
C SER A 4 7.63 8.19 -1.09
N GLY A 5 6.74 7.95 -2.06
CA GLY A 5 7.09 7.73 -3.47
C GLY A 5 7.30 6.28 -3.91
N SER A 6 7.32 5.32 -2.97
CA SER A 6 7.48 3.90 -3.29
C SER A 6 6.13 3.19 -3.43
N LEU A 7 5.86 2.64 -4.61
CA LEU A 7 4.71 1.79 -4.88
C LEU A 7 5.11 0.32 -4.78
N LEU A 8 4.38 -0.48 -4.00
CA LEU A 8 4.65 -1.90 -3.80
C LEU A 8 3.44 -2.74 -4.17
N THR A 9 3.68 -3.93 -4.74
CA THR A 9 2.59 -4.89 -4.93
C THR A 9 2.19 -5.49 -3.58
N GLN A 10 0.99 -6.07 -3.50
CA GLN A 10 0.58 -6.81 -2.31
C GLN A 10 1.58 -7.93 -1.94
N LYS A 11 2.19 -8.59 -2.94
CA LYS A 11 3.19 -9.64 -2.71
C LYS A 11 4.45 -9.07 -2.06
N ASP A 12 4.92 -7.92 -2.52
CA ASP A 12 6.10 -7.26 -1.94
C ASP A 12 5.84 -6.85 -0.49
N ILE A 13 4.63 -6.37 -0.19
CA ILE A 13 4.22 -5.99 1.17
C ILE A 13 4.18 -7.22 2.08
N VAL A 14 3.63 -8.34 1.60
CA VAL A 14 3.68 -9.62 2.34
C VAL A 14 5.13 -10.03 2.62
N ALA A 15 5.99 -9.99 1.61
CA ALA A 15 7.39 -10.39 1.74
C ALA A 15 8.16 -9.49 2.74
N LYS A 16 7.91 -8.18 2.73
CA LYS A 16 8.58 -7.22 3.62
C LYS A 16 8.05 -7.19 5.06
N THR A 17 6.78 -7.54 5.26
CA THR A 17 6.14 -7.49 6.60
C THR A 17 6.18 -8.83 7.32
N TYR A 18 6.44 -9.93 6.61
CA TYR A 18 6.32 -11.30 7.12
C TYR A 18 4.93 -11.62 7.69
N LEU A 19 3.92 -10.84 7.33
CA LEU A 19 2.54 -11.06 7.74
C LEU A 19 1.83 -12.03 6.80
N PRO A 20 0.85 -12.80 7.29
CA PRO A 20 0.03 -13.63 6.42
C PRO A 20 -0.68 -12.79 5.33
N PRO A 21 -0.82 -13.30 4.10
CA PRO A 21 -1.48 -12.57 3.01
C PRO A 21 -2.89 -12.07 3.34
N ARG A 22 -3.65 -12.82 4.14
CA ARG A 22 -4.98 -12.40 4.59
C ARG A 22 -4.94 -11.18 5.50
N THR A 23 -3.98 -11.12 6.41
CA THR A 23 -3.78 -9.97 7.31
C THR A 23 -3.33 -8.76 6.52
N VAL A 24 -2.41 -8.93 5.57
CA VAL A 24 -1.98 -7.83 4.69
C VAL A 24 -3.16 -7.31 3.87
N ARG A 25 -3.98 -8.18 3.29
CA ARG A 25 -5.18 -7.74 2.54
C ARG A 25 -6.16 -6.97 3.42
N TYR A 26 -6.41 -7.47 4.63
CA TYR A 26 -7.27 -6.78 5.59
C TYR A 26 -6.73 -5.39 5.92
N ALA A 27 -5.44 -5.28 6.24
CA ALA A 27 -4.79 -4.02 6.56
C ALA A 27 -4.81 -3.05 5.37
N LEU A 28 -4.52 -3.51 4.15
CA LEU A 28 -4.56 -2.66 2.95
C LEU A 28 -5.97 -2.13 2.67
N ASN A 29 -7.00 -2.96 2.82
CA ASN A 29 -8.38 -2.49 2.66
C ASN A 29 -8.74 -1.44 3.70
N ARG A 30 -8.43 -1.69 4.98
CA ARG A 30 -8.66 -0.73 6.05
C ARG A 30 -7.95 0.59 5.83
N LEU A 31 -6.67 0.56 5.49
CA LEU A 31 -5.88 1.78 5.26
C LEU A 31 -6.34 2.54 4.00
N LYS A 32 -6.91 1.86 3.01
CA LYS A 32 -7.55 2.51 1.87
C LYS A 32 -8.89 3.18 2.25
N GLU A 33 -9.69 2.53 3.08
CA GLU A 33 -10.96 3.09 3.57
C GLU A 33 -10.74 4.39 4.36
N GLU A 34 -9.65 4.47 5.12
CA GLU A 34 -9.24 5.67 5.85
C GLU A 34 -8.46 6.69 4.98
N ASP A 35 -8.42 6.51 3.65
CA ASP A 35 -7.71 7.37 2.68
C ASP A 35 -6.18 7.51 2.92
N ILE A 36 -5.58 6.62 3.69
CA ILE A 36 -4.13 6.59 4.00
C ILE A 36 -3.32 6.02 2.83
N LEU A 37 -3.92 5.10 2.05
CA LEU A 37 -3.29 4.45 0.91
C LEU A 37 -4.00 4.79 -0.39
N GLN A 38 -3.21 5.00 -1.45
CA GLN A 38 -3.67 5.01 -2.83
C GLN A 38 -3.38 3.67 -3.52
N GLU A 39 -4.31 3.24 -4.38
CA GLU A 39 -4.14 2.09 -5.27
C GLU A 39 -3.92 2.59 -6.70
N ARG A 40 -2.94 2.00 -7.40
CA ARG A 40 -2.68 2.25 -8.82
C ARG A 40 -2.64 0.95 -9.59
N PHE A 41 -3.03 1.03 -10.85
CA PHE A 41 -2.94 -0.09 -11.77
C PHE A 41 -1.48 -0.45 -12.05
N TYR A 42 -1.16 -1.75 -12.04
CA TYR A 42 0.18 -2.20 -12.40
C TYR A 42 0.26 -2.50 -13.91
N PHE A 43 0.90 -1.62 -14.67
CA PHE A 43 0.99 -1.75 -16.13
C PHE A 43 1.73 -3.01 -16.60
N GLN A 44 2.65 -3.56 -15.80
CA GLN A 44 3.40 -4.77 -16.17
C GLN A 44 2.62 -6.07 -15.93
N ASP A 45 1.66 -6.08 -14.99
CA ASP A 45 0.75 -7.20 -14.77
C ASP A 45 -0.61 -6.67 -14.29
N ALA A 46 -1.57 -6.62 -15.21
CA ALA A 46 -2.92 -6.13 -15.00
C ALA A 46 -3.69 -6.84 -13.87
N ARG A 47 -3.25 -8.03 -13.45
CA ARG A 47 -3.87 -8.78 -12.35
C ARG A 47 -3.43 -8.29 -10.98
N GLN A 48 -2.43 -7.41 -10.94
CA GLN A 48 -1.87 -6.88 -9.71
C GLN A 48 -2.12 -5.37 -9.61
N SER A 49 -2.18 -4.91 -8.38
CA SER A 49 -2.26 -3.50 -8.04
C SER A 49 -1.02 -3.07 -7.28
N LEU A 50 -0.67 -1.80 -7.45
CA LEU A 50 0.37 -1.10 -6.74
C LEU A 50 -0.25 -0.28 -5.61
N TYR A 51 0.30 -0.40 -4.41
CA TYR A 51 -0.13 0.34 -3.22
C TYR A 51 0.96 1.30 -2.79
N GLY A 52 0.58 2.51 -2.40
CA GLY A 52 1.47 3.54 -1.88
C GLY A 52 0.76 4.45 -0.87
N LEU A 53 1.54 5.19 -0.08
CA LEU A 53 0.99 6.21 0.80
C LEU A 53 0.30 7.31 -0.03
N ASN A 54 -0.84 7.79 0.46
CA ASN A 54 -1.49 8.96 -0.09
C ASN A 54 -0.65 10.19 0.26
N PRO A 55 -0.25 11.03 -0.72
CA PRO A 55 0.53 12.23 -0.46
C PRO A 55 -0.12 13.17 0.58
N LYS A 56 -1.45 13.22 0.65
CA LYS A 56 -2.17 14.02 1.66
C LYS A 56 -1.92 13.53 3.09
N THR A 57 -1.70 12.24 3.28
CA THR A 57 -1.42 11.66 4.60
C THR A 57 0.01 11.92 5.04
N VAL A 58 0.94 12.16 4.11
CA VAL A 58 2.34 12.42 4.45
C VAL A 58 2.51 13.81 5.08
N GLU A 59 1.64 14.76 4.75
CA GLU A 59 1.68 16.12 5.31
C GLU A 59 1.30 16.17 6.80
N VAL A 60 0.35 15.33 7.24
CA VAL A 60 -0.11 15.29 8.65
C VAL A 60 0.83 14.57 9.62
N VAL A 61 1.79 13.79 9.13
CA VAL A 61 2.79 13.10 9.99
C VAL A 61 4.13 13.84 10.09
N ALA A 62 4.29 14.92 9.33
CA ALA A 62 5.50 15.75 9.33
C ALA A 62 5.38 17.00 10.24
N GLU A 63 4.27 17.13 10.97
CA GLU A 63 4.01 18.18 11.97
C GLU A 63 4.05 17.62 13.40
#